data_AF-A0A4C1SNJ5-F1
#
_entry.id   AF-A0A4C1SNJ5-F1
#
_cell.length_a   1.000
_cell.length_b   1.000
_cell.length_c   1.000
_cell.angle_alpha   90.00
_cell.angle_beta   90.00
_cell.angle_gamma   90.00
#
_symmetry.space_group_name_H-M   'P 1'
#
loop_
_entity.id
_entity.type
_entity.pdbx_description
1 polymer ?
#
loop_
_entity_poly.entity_id
_entity_poly.type
_entity_poly.pdbx_seq_one_letter_code
_entity_poly.pdbx_strand_id
1 'polypeptide(L)'
;VCQSARQGSQDDFLGCVNIPIADIPSTGMEGLLEARSQRSTVQGRIRLKLWLSTREGQLGDGSLLRILTIQVKFVAAAKLNRNTPLDPKFIHRLLTEVEKQWNASTQESLTRELEQWLAEAMNGFVERSLYQIRRHRDIFPALNPPSLIRLEFLLRCLGLLGSMRTFRVVCPFNKGVRGEVVNALRKGSVTWGQHILKEGQNQPNPLAHFVTTLTADIQIGQSYYHVV
;
A
#
# COMPACT_ATOMS: atom_id res chain seq x y z
N VAL A 1 46.28 29.24 25.69
CA VAL A 1 46.77 30.59 25.35
C VAL A 1 47.21 30.55 23.90
N CYS A 2 46.48 31.20 22.99
CA CYS A 2 46.89 31.37 21.60
C CYS A 2 46.81 32.86 21.30
N GLN A 3 47.98 33.51 21.18
CA GLN A 3 48.08 34.85 20.63
C GLN A 3 48.32 34.75 19.13
N SER A 4 47.64 35.59 18.36
CA SER A 4 48.09 35.99 17.03
C SER A 4 47.82 37.48 16.88
N ALA A 5 48.90 38.24 16.74
CA ALA A 5 48.88 39.65 16.36
C ALA A 5 48.98 39.72 14.84
N ARG A 6 47.98 40.31 14.17
CA ARG A 6 48.13 40.89 12.84
C ARG A 6 47.33 42.20 12.75
N GLN A 7 48.04 43.27 12.41
CA GLN A 7 47.50 44.57 12.01
C GLN A 7 46.73 44.44 10.69
N GLY A 8 45.55 45.05 10.64
CA GLY A 8 44.62 45.05 9.51
C GLY A 8 43.21 45.03 10.08
N SER A 9 42.42 46.08 9.80
CA SER A 9 41.05 46.37 10.32
C SER A 9 40.47 45.28 11.23
N GLN A 10 40.68 45.41 12.55
CA GLN A 10 40.05 44.52 13.51
C GLN A 10 38.56 44.84 13.56
N ASP A 11 37.73 43.90 13.11
CA ASP A 11 36.29 43.96 13.35
C ASP A 11 36.02 43.94 14.86
N ASP A 12 35.20 44.87 15.34
CA ASP A 12 34.79 44.92 16.74
C ASP A 12 33.98 43.67 17.09
N PHE A 13 34.55 42.80 17.92
CA PHE A 13 33.87 41.59 18.35
C PHE A 13 32.68 41.95 19.26
N LEU A 14 31.45 41.78 18.76
CA LEU A 14 30.23 42.14 19.48
C LEU A 14 29.73 41.05 20.46
N GLY A 15 30.18 39.80 20.30
CA GLY A 15 29.84 38.68 21.20
C GLY A 15 29.80 37.31 20.51
N CYS A 16 29.63 36.25 21.31
CA CYS A 16 29.39 34.89 20.82
C CYS A 16 28.41 34.14 21.72
N VAL A 17 27.84 33.05 21.18
CA VAL A 17 26.98 32.11 21.91
C VAL A 17 27.47 30.70 21.66
N ASN A 18 27.68 29.93 22.73
CA ASN A 18 28.04 28.52 22.65
C ASN A 18 26.79 27.68 22.94
N ILE A 19 26.40 26.83 21.98
CA ILE A 19 25.25 25.93 22.08
C ILE A 19 25.77 24.50 22.00
N PRO A 20 25.74 23.71 23.09
CA PRO A 20 26.11 22.31 23.05
C PRO A 20 25.22 21.53 22.09
N ILE A 21 25.79 20.69 21.24
CA ILE A 21 25.02 19.90 20.25
C ILE A 21 23.99 18.99 20.95
N ALA A 22 24.32 18.47 22.14
CA ALA A 22 23.43 17.63 22.94
C ALA A 22 22.16 18.37 23.42
N ASP A 23 22.18 19.71 23.46
CA ASP A 23 21.05 20.53 23.91
C ASP A 23 20.11 20.90 22.75
N ILE A 24 20.44 20.50 21.51
CA ILE A 24 19.64 20.78 20.33
C ILE A 24 18.65 19.63 20.11
N PRO A 25 17.32 19.85 20.27
CA PRO A 25 16.33 18.81 20.04
C PRO A 25 16.25 18.44 18.56
N SER A 26 15.83 17.20 18.27
CA SER A 26 15.68 16.69 16.90
C SER A 26 14.69 17.48 16.04
N THR A 27 13.74 18.18 16.65
CA THR A 27 12.77 19.05 15.97
C THR A 27 13.32 20.44 15.60
N GLY A 28 14.59 20.72 15.93
CA GLY A 28 15.17 22.04 15.83
C GLY A 28 14.74 22.97 16.96
N MET A 29 15.40 24.12 17.06
CA MET A 29 15.13 25.14 18.07
C MET A 29 15.10 26.54 17.47
N GLU A 30 14.24 27.38 18.03
CA GLU A 30 14.15 28.81 17.72
C GLU A 30 14.19 29.58 19.04
N GLY A 31 15.13 30.51 19.18
CA GLY A 31 15.29 31.23 20.44
C GLY A 31 16.01 32.56 20.28
N LEU A 32 15.74 33.46 21.24
CA LEU A 32 16.51 34.67 21.45
C LEU A 32 17.69 34.33 22.35
N LEU A 33 18.89 34.60 21.87
CA LEU A 33 20.12 34.38 22.61
C LEU A 33 20.66 35.74 23.06
N GLU A 34 20.92 35.84 24.36
CA GLU A 34 21.49 37.04 24.98
C GLU A 34 23.00 36.90 25.07
N ALA A 35 23.72 38.01 24.87
CA ALA A 35 25.16 38.05 24.94
C ALA A 35 25.65 37.62 26.35
N ARG A 36 26.56 36.64 26.42
CA ARG A 36 27.11 36.11 27.68
C ARG A 36 28.54 36.56 28.00
N SER A 37 29.13 37.41 27.16
CA SER A 37 30.51 37.85 27.36
C SER A 37 30.59 39.00 28.35
N GLN A 38 31.28 38.80 29.48
CA GLN A 38 31.58 39.84 30.47
C GLN A 38 32.51 40.96 29.93
N ARG A 39 33.07 40.80 28.72
CA ARG A 39 33.98 41.78 28.10
C ARG A 39 33.29 42.74 27.13
N SER A 40 32.01 42.56 26.83
CA SER A 40 31.27 43.42 25.91
C SER A 40 30.23 44.23 26.68
N THR A 41 30.24 45.56 26.47
CA THR A 41 29.20 46.48 26.95
C THR A 41 28.06 46.63 25.94
N VAL A 42 28.15 45.97 24.79
CA VAL A 42 27.16 46.04 23.70
C VAL A 42 25.95 45.18 24.06
N GLN A 43 24.81 45.84 24.28
CA GLN A 43 23.52 45.17 24.46
C GLN A 43 22.97 44.76 23.09
N GLY A 44 22.66 43.46 22.92
CA GLY A 44 22.13 42.93 21.67
C GLY A 44 21.48 41.57 21.87
N ARG A 45 20.47 41.28 21.03
CA ARG A 45 19.80 39.98 20.98
C ARG A 45 19.94 39.41 19.59
N ILE A 46 20.29 38.13 19.50
CA ILE A 46 20.33 37.42 18.23
C ILE A 46 19.22 36.38 18.26
N ARG A 47 18.30 36.45 17.29
CA ARG A 47 17.30 35.40 17.07
C ARG A 47 17.92 34.36 16.15
N LEU A 48 18.22 33.18 16.69
CA LEU A 48 18.74 32.07 15.90
C LEU A 48 17.65 31.01 15.73
N LYS A 49 17.62 30.45 14.52
CA LYS A 49 16.80 29.30 14.18
C LYS A 49 17.71 28.21 13.64
N LEU A 50 17.79 27.11 14.37
CA LEU A 50 18.72 26.02 14.14
C LEU A 50 17.95 24.73 13.86
N TRP A 51 18.37 24.03 12.81
CA TRP A 51 17.92 22.70 12.48
C TRP A 51 19.13 21.84 12.13
N LEU A 52 19.11 20.59 12.60
CA LEU A 52 20.12 19.60 12.28
C LEU A 52 19.53 18.60 11.30
N SER A 53 20.22 18.34 10.20
CA SER A 53 19.92 17.26 9.27
C SER A 53 21.17 16.42 9.07
N THR A 54 21.04 15.09 9.10
CA THR A 54 22.09 14.21 8.62
C THR A 54 22.18 14.29 7.09
N ARG A 55 23.26 13.82 6.48
CA ARG A 55 23.46 13.85 5.01
C ARG A 55 22.41 13.02 4.24
N GLU A 56 21.54 12.31 4.95
CA GLU A 56 20.38 11.58 4.42
C GLU A 56 19.04 12.34 4.60
N GLY A 57 19.08 13.62 4.99
CA GLY A 57 17.91 14.39 5.47
C GLY A 57 17.31 15.42 4.50
N GLN A 58 17.49 15.30 3.19
CA GLN A 58 16.84 16.22 2.22
C GLN A 58 15.50 15.74 1.64
N LEU A 59 14.95 14.61 2.10
CA LEU A 59 13.58 14.21 1.80
C LEU A 59 12.77 14.27 3.10
N GLY A 60 11.78 15.15 3.16
CA GLY A 60 10.98 15.43 4.35
C GLY A 60 10.54 14.17 5.08
N ASP A 61 11.04 14.01 6.30
CA ASP A 61 10.92 12.85 7.20
C ASP A 61 9.46 12.32 7.28
N GLY A 62 8.46 13.21 7.27
CA GLY A 62 7.04 12.82 7.27
C GLY A 62 6.53 12.11 6.02
N SER A 63 7.12 12.35 4.84
CA SER A 63 6.67 11.74 3.58
C SER A 63 7.17 10.30 3.44
N LEU A 64 8.45 10.06 3.73
CA LEU A 64 9.03 8.71 3.67
C LEU A 64 8.41 7.79 4.73
N LEU A 65 8.28 8.27 5.97
CA LEU A 65 7.57 7.54 7.03
C LEU A 65 6.13 7.21 6.59
N ARG A 66 5.44 8.13 5.93
CA ARG A 66 4.07 7.91 5.45
C ARG A 66 4.00 6.86 4.34
N ILE A 67 4.92 6.88 3.37
CA ILE A 67 4.99 5.90 2.28
C ILE A 67 5.23 4.49 2.84
N LEU A 68 6.26 4.33 3.68
CA LEU A 68 6.59 3.07 4.33
C LEU A 68 5.42 2.57 5.20
N THR A 69 4.79 3.47 5.96
CA THR A 69 3.62 3.14 6.81
C THR A 69 2.47 2.55 6.00
N ILE A 70 2.15 3.15 4.84
CA ILE A 70 1.01 2.70 4.02
C ILE A 70 1.30 1.32 3.40
N GLN A 71 2.52 1.10 2.93
CA GLN A 71 2.94 -0.19 2.36
C GLN A 71 2.96 -1.29 3.42
N VAL A 72 3.53 -1.03 4.59
CA VAL A 72 3.54 -1.96 5.72
C VAL A 72 2.12 -2.27 6.19
N LYS A 73 1.23 -1.27 6.24
CA LYS A 73 -0.20 -1.49 6.54
C LYS A 73 -0.87 -2.42 5.54
N PHE A 74 -0.60 -2.25 4.23
CA PHE A 74 -1.11 -3.17 3.23
C PHE A 74 -0.54 -4.59 3.41
N VAL A 75 0.77 -4.73 3.61
CA VAL A 75 1.41 -6.05 3.83
C VAL A 75 0.81 -6.74 5.05
N ALA A 76 0.65 -6.02 6.17
CA ALA A 76 0.02 -6.55 7.38
C ALA A 76 -1.45 -6.95 7.14
N ALA A 77 -2.23 -6.10 6.47
CA ALA A 77 -3.62 -6.39 6.14
C ALA A 77 -3.74 -7.61 5.20
N ALA A 78 -2.88 -7.73 4.19
CA ALA A 78 -2.86 -8.87 3.28
C ALA A 78 -2.51 -10.18 4.00
N LYS A 79 -1.55 -10.13 4.94
CA LYS A 79 -1.20 -11.28 5.80
C LYS A 79 -2.35 -11.66 6.73
N LEU A 80 -2.96 -10.70 7.42
CA LEU A 80 -4.11 -10.95 8.30
C LEU A 80 -5.30 -11.51 7.52
N ASN A 81 -5.54 -10.99 6.32
CA ASN A 81 -6.62 -11.43 5.44
C ASN A 81 -6.52 -12.93 5.13
N ARG A 82 -5.33 -13.56 5.24
CA ARG A 82 -5.13 -15.01 5.06
C ARG A 82 -5.88 -15.83 6.12
N ASN A 83 -5.96 -15.37 7.35
CA ASN A 83 -6.60 -16.12 8.44
C ASN A 83 -7.99 -15.59 8.75
N THR A 84 -8.16 -14.27 8.64
CA THR A 84 -9.40 -13.58 8.97
C THR A 84 -9.85 -12.75 7.77
N PRO A 85 -10.93 -13.14 7.07
CA PRO A 85 -11.40 -12.41 5.91
C PRO A 85 -11.69 -10.95 6.25
N LEU A 86 -10.95 -10.05 5.62
CA LEU A 86 -11.16 -8.61 5.71
C LEU A 86 -12.13 -8.16 4.61
N ASP A 87 -12.82 -7.06 4.87
CA ASP A 87 -13.68 -6.41 3.88
C ASP A 87 -12.85 -6.02 2.63
N PRO A 88 -13.17 -6.54 1.43
CA PRO A 88 -12.48 -6.18 0.20
C PRO A 88 -12.48 -4.66 -0.08
N LYS A 89 -13.49 -3.91 0.38
CA LYS A 89 -13.52 -2.45 0.27
C LYS A 89 -12.40 -1.77 1.07
N PHE A 90 -12.04 -2.33 2.23
CA PHE A 90 -10.91 -1.84 3.01
C PHE A 90 -9.59 -2.12 2.29
N ILE A 91 -9.41 -3.33 1.76
CA ILE A 91 -8.21 -3.68 0.98
C ILE A 91 -8.07 -2.80 -0.26
N HIS A 92 -9.17 -2.54 -0.97
CA HIS A 92 -9.19 -1.66 -2.13
C HIS A 92 -8.67 -0.25 -1.80
N ARG A 93 -9.12 0.31 -0.66
CA ARG A 93 -8.64 1.62 -0.18
C ARG A 93 -7.14 1.60 0.10
N LEU A 94 -6.63 0.55 0.74
CA LEU A 94 -5.20 0.40 0.99
C LEU A 94 -4.39 0.31 -0.30
N LEU A 95 -4.82 -0.50 -1.26
CA LEU A 95 -4.18 -0.61 -2.57
C LEU A 95 -4.16 0.73 -3.32
N THR A 96 -5.27 1.46 -3.29
CA THR A 96 -5.36 2.79 -3.92
C THR A 96 -4.37 3.76 -3.30
N GLU A 97 -4.25 3.76 -1.98
CA GLU A 97 -3.31 4.64 -1.28
C GLU A 97 -1.86 4.21 -1.53
N VAL A 98 -1.56 2.91 -1.56
CA VAL A 98 -0.23 2.38 -1.95
C VAL A 98 0.17 2.90 -3.32
N GLU A 99 -0.71 2.78 -4.33
CA GLU A 99 -0.42 3.26 -5.70
C GLU A 99 -0.24 4.77 -5.77
N LYS A 100 -1.08 5.53 -5.06
CA LYS A 100 -1.00 6.99 -5.02
C LYS A 100 0.33 7.45 -4.45
N GLN A 101 0.75 6.87 -3.33
CA GLN A 101 2.03 7.21 -2.70
C GLN A 101 3.21 6.77 -3.54
N TRP A 102 3.16 5.58 -4.15
CA TRP A 102 4.19 5.10 -5.06
C TRP A 102 4.45 6.08 -6.21
N ASN A 103 3.37 6.62 -6.79
CA ASN A 103 3.47 7.57 -7.90
C ASN A 103 3.90 8.98 -7.48
N ALA A 104 3.71 9.36 -6.21
CA ALA A 104 4.13 10.65 -5.67
C ALA A 104 5.58 10.67 -5.17
N SER A 105 6.23 9.51 -5.08
CA SER A 105 7.59 9.38 -4.54
C SER A 105 8.61 9.48 -5.65
N THR A 106 9.62 10.36 -5.49
CA THR A 106 10.84 10.30 -6.31
C THR A 106 11.54 8.97 -6.02
N GLN A 107 11.92 8.25 -7.08
CA GLN A 107 12.24 6.82 -7.17
C GLN A 107 13.26 6.18 -6.19
N GLU A 108 13.77 6.89 -5.19
CA GLU A 108 14.98 6.50 -4.43
C GLU A 108 14.72 5.78 -3.09
N SER A 109 13.47 5.55 -2.67
CA SER A 109 13.20 5.34 -1.23
C SER A 109 12.59 4.01 -0.78
N LEU A 110 12.64 2.94 -1.58
CA LEU A 110 12.26 1.60 -1.08
C LEU A 110 13.47 0.71 -0.85
N THR A 111 13.51 0.09 0.34
CA THR A 111 14.43 -1.01 0.57
C THR A 111 13.98 -2.23 -0.24
N ARG A 112 14.95 -2.97 -0.79
CA ARG A 112 14.70 -4.20 -1.55
C ARG A 112 13.86 -5.22 -0.78
N GLU A 113 14.01 -5.25 0.54
CA GLU A 113 13.24 -6.12 1.43
C GLU A 113 11.75 -5.77 1.46
N LEU A 114 11.42 -4.47 1.49
CA LEU A 114 10.03 -4.03 1.47
C LEU A 114 9.36 -4.30 0.11
N GLU A 115 10.10 -4.14 -0.99
CA GLU A 115 9.62 -4.54 -2.32
C GLU A 115 9.27 -6.03 -2.37
N GLN A 116 10.11 -6.88 -1.79
CA GLN A 116 9.87 -8.31 -1.71
C GLN A 116 8.62 -8.63 -0.87
N TRP A 117 8.47 -8.03 0.31
CA TRP A 117 7.28 -8.23 1.13
C TRP A 117 6.00 -7.76 0.43
N LEU A 118 6.09 -6.65 -0.32
CA LEU A 118 4.97 -6.14 -1.09
C LEU A 118 4.61 -7.10 -2.23
N ALA A 119 5.60 -7.62 -2.95
CA ALA A 119 5.41 -8.62 -4.00
C ALA A 119 4.73 -9.88 -3.45
N GLU A 120 5.21 -10.42 -2.33
CA GLU A 120 4.64 -11.60 -1.68
C GLU A 120 3.20 -11.35 -1.19
N ALA A 121 2.94 -10.18 -0.61
CA ALA A 121 1.61 -9.80 -0.15
C ALA A 121 0.62 -9.65 -1.31
N MET A 122 1.01 -8.95 -2.38
CA MET A 122 0.17 -8.72 -3.56
C MET A 122 -0.10 -10.03 -4.32
N ASN A 123 0.93 -10.84 -4.60
CA ASN A 123 0.76 -12.12 -5.28
C ASN A 123 -0.12 -13.07 -4.46
N GLY A 124 0.12 -13.18 -3.14
CA GLY A 124 -0.70 -14.02 -2.28
C GLY A 124 -2.16 -13.54 -2.22
N PHE A 125 -2.40 -12.23 -2.27
CA PHE A 125 -3.75 -11.69 -2.38
C PHE A 125 -4.41 -12.05 -3.72
N VAL A 126 -3.69 -11.93 -4.85
CA VAL A 126 -4.18 -12.32 -6.18
C VAL A 126 -4.54 -13.80 -6.21
N GLU A 127 -3.61 -14.68 -5.80
CA GLU A 127 -3.81 -16.13 -5.81
C GLU A 127 -5.07 -16.53 -5.02
N ARG A 128 -5.23 -15.96 -3.82
CA ARG A 128 -6.39 -16.23 -2.96
C ARG A 128 -7.69 -15.68 -3.55
N SER A 129 -7.65 -14.52 -4.17
CA SER A 129 -8.82 -13.93 -4.81
C SER A 129 -9.25 -14.77 -6.02
N LEU A 130 -8.31 -15.27 -6.81
CA LEU A 130 -8.58 -16.18 -7.93
C LEU A 130 -9.11 -17.55 -7.47
N TYR A 131 -8.68 -18.03 -6.29
CA TYR A 131 -9.32 -19.18 -5.65
C TYR A 131 -10.80 -18.91 -5.33
N GLN A 132 -11.12 -17.74 -4.78
CA GLN A 132 -12.50 -17.37 -4.49
C GLN A 132 -13.34 -17.23 -5.77
N ILE A 133 -12.79 -16.63 -6.82
CA ILE A 133 -13.46 -16.44 -8.13
C ILE A 133 -13.80 -17.78 -8.79
N ARG A 134 -12.90 -18.77 -8.70
CA ARG A 134 -13.18 -20.15 -9.15
C ARG A 134 -14.43 -20.76 -8.49
N ARG A 135 -14.78 -20.30 -7.30
CA ARG A 135 -15.90 -20.79 -6.48
C ARG A 135 -16.94 -19.70 -6.21
N HIS A 136 -17.06 -18.71 -7.10
CA HIS A 136 -17.92 -17.55 -6.85
C HIS A 136 -19.39 -17.92 -6.60
N ARG A 137 -19.89 -19.01 -7.20
CA ARG A 137 -21.24 -19.54 -6.97
C ARG A 137 -21.50 -19.87 -5.50
N ASP A 138 -20.50 -20.44 -4.81
CA ASP A 138 -20.61 -20.82 -3.40
C ASP A 138 -20.29 -19.64 -2.47
N ILE A 139 -19.25 -18.87 -2.81
CA ILE A 139 -18.65 -17.86 -1.91
C ILE A 139 -19.39 -16.52 -2.01
N PHE A 140 -19.92 -16.20 -3.19
CA PHE A 140 -20.62 -14.96 -3.50
C PHE A 140 -21.98 -15.25 -4.16
N PRO A 141 -22.90 -15.95 -3.47
CA PRO A 141 -24.15 -16.41 -4.06
C PRO A 141 -25.00 -15.23 -4.55
N ALA A 142 -25.56 -15.38 -5.75
CA ALA A 142 -26.28 -14.32 -6.47
C ALA A 142 -27.45 -13.70 -5.69
N LEU A 143 -28.16 -14.51 -4.89
CA LEU A 143 -29.31 -14.07 -4.11
C LEU A 143 -28.93 -13.41 -2.77
N ASN A 144 -27.64 -13.17 -2.54
CA ASN A 144 -27.13 -12.48 -1.36
C ASN A 144 -26.42 -11.17 -1.78
N PRO A 145 -27.14 -10.03 -1.81
CA PRO A 145 -26.59 -8.76 -2.29
C PRO A 145 -25.31 -8.30 -1.58
N PRO A 146 -25.17 -8.41 -0.24
CA PRO A 146 -23.89 -8.17 0.44
C PRO A 146 -22.70 -8.97 -0.11
N SER A 147 -22.92 -10.20 -0.56
CA SER A 147 -21.86 -11.03 -1.13
C SER A 147 -21.46 -10.58 -2.53
N LEU A 148 -22.41 -10.06 -3.32
CA LEU A 148 -22.13 -9.46 -4.63
C LEU A 148 -21.32 -8.17 -4.51
N ILE A 149 -21.63 -7.33 -3.51
CA ILE A 149 -20.82 -6.14 -3.21
C ILE A 149 -19.38 -6.55 -2.87
N ARG A 150 -19.20 -7.62 -2.08
CA ARG A 150 -17.86 -8.15 -1.76
C ARG A 150 -17.13 -8.64 -3.02
N LEU A 151 -17.81 -9.37 -3.90
CA LEU A 151 -17.25 -9.81 -5.18
C LEU A 151 -16.85 -8.63 -6.07
N GLU A 152 -17.70 -7.60 -6.15
CA GLU A 152 -17.43 -6.38 -6.90
C GLU A 152 -16.14 -5.70 -6.41
N PHE A 153 -16.00 -5.47 -5.10
CA PHE A 153 -14.78 -4.88 -4.55
C PHE A 153 -13.56 -5.79 -4.72
N LEU A 154 -13.72 -7.11 -4.65
CA LEU A 154 -12.64 -8.05 -4.94
C LEU A 154 -12.15 -7.91 -6.40
N LEU A 155 -13.08 -7.82 -7.35
CA LEU A 155 -12.77 -7.60 -8.77
C LEU A 155 -12.14 -6.23 -9.00
N ARG A 156 -12.59 -5.18 -8.30
CA ARG A 156 -11.95 -3.85 -8.33
C ARG A 156 -10.51 -3.91 -7.82
N CYS A 157 -10.22 -4.66 -6.75
CA CYS A 157 -8.84 -4.87 -6.29
C CYS A 157 -7.97 -5.55 -7.34
N LEU A 158 -8.47 -6.59 -8.01
CA LEU A 158 -7.75 -7.31 -9.05
C LEU A 158 -7.54 -6.46 -10.31
N GLY A 159 -8.56 -5.69 -10.70
CA GLY A 159 -8.46 -4.73 -11.79
C GLY A 159 -7.43 -3.63 -11.51
N LEU A 160 -7.43 -3.11 -10.28
CA LEU A 160 -6.45 -2.13 -9.82
C LEU A 160 -5.03 -2.72 -9.88
N LEU A 161 -4.79 -3.89 -9.26
CA LEU A 161 -3.49 -4.57 -9.31
C LEU A 161 -2.98 -4.80 -10.73
N GLY A 162 -3.85 -5.18 -11.68
CA GLY A 162 -3.46 -5.34 -13.08
C GLY A 162 -3.03 -4.04 -13.80
N SER A 163 -3.35 -2.88 -13.24
CA SER A 163 -3.04 -1.55 -13.80
C SER A 163 -2.02 -0.75 -13.00
N MET A 164 -1.82 -1.08 -11.72
CA MET A 164 -0.91 -0.40 -10.79
C MET A 164 0.54 -0.45 -11.29
N ARG A 165 1.22 0.69 -11.26
CA ARG A 165 2.67 0.75 -11.49
C ARG A 165 3.40 -0.01 -10.39
N THR A 166 2.97 0.14 -9.14
CA THR A 166 3.57 -0.54 -7.98
C THR A 166 3.69 -2.04 -8.24
N PHE A 167 2.58 -2.68 -8.63
CA PHE A 167 2.53 -4.12 -8.85
C PHE A 167 3.42 -4.57 -10.02
N ARG A 168 3.53 -3.77 -11.09
CA ARG A 168 4.43 -4.07 -12.21
C ARG A 168 5.90 -4.02 -11.81
N VAL A 169 6.27 -3.08 -10.95
CA VAL A 169 7.66 -2.96 -10.48
C VAL A 169 8.01 -4.13 -9.55
N VAL A 170 7.18 -4.42 -8.55
CA VAL A 170 7.48 -5.49 -7.59
C VAL A 170 7.22 -6.90 -8.12
N CYS A 171 6.43 -7.05 -9.18
CA CYS A 171 6.09 -8.34 -9.82
C CYS A 171 6.30 -8.29 -11.36
N PRO A 172 7.55 -8.17 -11.85
CA PRO A 172 7.83 -7.91 -13.27
C PRO A 172 7.40 -9.05 -14.23
N PHE A 173 7.28 -10.28 -13.73
CA PHE A 173 6.93 -11.46 -14.53
C PHE A 173 5.44 -11.83 -14.46
N ASN A 174 4.58 -10.99 -13.87
CA ASN A 174 3.15 -11.28 -13.79
C ASN A 174 2.51 -11.27 -15.19
N LYS A 175 1.78 -12.35 -15.53
CA LYS A 175 1.18 -12.57 -16.87
C LYS A 175 -0.10 -11.77 -17.14
N GLY A 176 -0.49 -10.91 -16.20
CA GLY A 176 -1.66 -10.04 -16.31
C GLY A 176 -2.87 -10.59 -15.55
N VAL A 177 -3.24 -9.90 -14.47
CA VAL A 177 -4.33 -10.28 -13.55
C VAL A 177 -5.68 -10.46 -14.26
N ARG A 178 -6.00 -9.64 -15.27
CA ARG A 178 -7.28 -9.73 -16.00
C ARG A 178 -7.48 -11.09 -16.68
N GLY A 179 -6.43 -11.60 -17.34
CA GLY A 179 -6.49 -12.90 -18.01
C GLY A 179 -6.64 -14.04 -17.00
N GLU A 180 -5.99 -13.93 -15.83
CA GLU A 180 -6.13 -14.89 -14.76
C GLU A 180 -7.54 -14.94 -14.16
N VAL A 181 -8.23 -13.80 -14.04
CA VAL A 181 -9.63 -13.75 -13.61
C VAL A 181 -10.54 -14.51 -14.58
N VAL A 182 -10.39 -14.27 -15.89
CA VAL A 182 -11.17 -14.99 -16.93
C VAL A 182 -10.89 -16.49 -16.87
N ASN A 183 -9.62 -16.87 -16.73
CA ASN A 183 -9.23 -18.27 -16.61
C ASN A 183 -9.77 -18.93 -15.33
N ALA A 184 -9.79 -18.20 -14.21
CA ALA A 184 -10.39 -18.66 -12.95
C ALA A 184 -11.89 -18.92 -13.10
N LEU A 185 -12.64 -18.01 -13.74
CA LEU A 185 -14.07 -18.20 -14.01
C LEU A 185 -14.33 -19.40 -14.94
N ARG A 186 -13.53 -19.55 -16.01
CA ARG A 186 -13.63 -20.69 -16.93
C ARG A 186 -13.36 -22.01 -16.21
N LYS A 187 -12.26 -22.08 -15.46
CA LYS A 187 -11.87 -23.28 -14.71
C LYS A 187 -12.92 -23.64 -13.66
N GLY A 188 -13.41 -22.65 -12.91
CA GLY A 188 -14.49 -22.83 -11.93
C GLY A 188 -15.77 -23.38 -12.54
N SER A 189 -16.17 -22.85 -13.70
CA SER A 189 -17.39 -23.29 -14.40
C SER A 189 -17.28 -24.71 -14.94
N VAL A 190 -16.11 -25.11 -15.47
CA VAL A 190 -15.85 -26.50 -15.91
C VAL A 190 -15.92 -27.46 -14.71
N THR A 191 -15.23 -27.13 -13.61
CA THR A 191 -15.23 -27.98 -12.40
C THR A 191 -16.63 -28.12 -11.80
N TRP A 192 -17.40 -27.03 -11.75
CA TRP A 192 -18.78 -27.06 -11.29
C TRP A 192 -19.67 -27.92 -12.20
N GLY A 193 -19.59 -27.75 -13.51
CA GLY A 193 -20.38 -28.55 -14.45
C GLY A 193 -20.09 -30.06 -14.35
N GLN A 194 -18.81 -30.43 -14.20
CA GLN A 194 -18.42 -31.82 -13.94
C GLN A 194 -19.00 -32.37 -12.63
N HIS A 195 -19.06 -31.54 -11.58
CA HIS A 195 -19.68 -31.91 -10.31
C HIS A 195 -21.17 -32.18 -10.45
N ILE A 196 -21.93 -31.26 -11.07
CA ILE A 196 -23.37 -31.42 -11.30
C ILE A 196 -23.66 -32.67 -12.13
N LEU A 197 -22.87 -32.91 -13.18
CA LEU A 197 -23.05 -34.10 -14.01
C LEU A 197 -22.85 -35.39 -13.20
N LYS A 198 -21.85 -35.41 -12.30
CA LYS A 198 -21.57 -36.55 -11.42
C LYS A 198 -22.69 -36.76 -10.39
N GLU A 199 -23.18 -35.71 -9.75
CA GLU A 199 -24.29 -35.80 -8.79
C GLU A 199 -25.61 -36.20 -9.46
N GLY A 200 -25.85 -35.72 -10.68
CA GLY A 200 -27.05 -36.01 -11.45
C GLY A 200 -27.13 -37.43 -11.99
N GLN A 201 -26.07 -38.25 -11.93
CA GLN A 201 -26.07 -39.61 -12.50
C GLN A 201 -27.13 -40.53 -11.90
N ASN A 202 -27.53 -40.28 -10.64
CA ASN A 202 -28.53 -41.08 -9.93
C ASN A 202 -29.96 -40.54 -10.10
N GLN A 203 -30.15 -39.43 -10.83
CA GLN A 203 -31.45 -38.82 -11.06
C GLN A 203 -32.19 -39.49 -12.22
N PRO A 204 -33.53 -39.54 -12.22
CA PRO A 204 -34.30 -39.92 -13.40
C PRO A 204 -34.01 -38.90 -14.51
N ASN A 205 -33.49 -39.39 -15.65
CA ASN A 205 -33.02 -38.57 -16.78
C ASN A 205 -31.89 -37.57 -16.42
N PRO A 206 -30.65 -38.07 -16.23
CA PRO A 206 -29.49 -37.25 -15.85
C PRO A 206 -29.19 -36.09 -16.80
N LEU A 207 -29.42 -36.27 -18.10
CA LEU A 207 -29.19 -35.23 -19.10
C LEU A 207 -30.19 -34.08 -18.95
N ALA A 208 -31.47 -34.38 -18.76
CA ALA A 208 -32.49 -33.35 -18.52
C ALA A 208 -32.21 -32.57 -17.23
N HIS A 209 -31.81 -33.27 -16.15
CA HIS A 209 -31.39 -32.63 -14.91
C HIS A 209 -30.20 -31.68 -15.13
N PHE A 210 -29.14 -32.16 -15.79
CA PHE A 210 -27.95 -31.36 -16.07
C PHE A 210 -28.26 -30.12 -16.91
N VAL A 211 -29.01 -30.26 -18.02
CA VAL A 211 -29.37 -29.15 -18.90
C VAL A 211 -30.24 -28.12 -18.17
N THR A 212 -31.20 -28.58 -17.35
CA THR A 212 -32.06 -27.70 -16.57
C THR A 212 -31.25 -26.88 -15.56
N THR A 213 -30.37 -27.53 -14.80
CA THR A 213 -29.49 -26.87 -13.83
C THR A 213 -28.53 -25.89 -14.49
N LEU A 214 -27.94 -26.26 -15.64
CA LEU A 214 -27.05 -25.38 -16.41
C LEU A 214 -27.79 -24.15 -16.95
N THR A 215 -29.01 -24.35 -17.46
CA THR A 215 -29.83 -23.23 -17.97
C THR A 215 -30.17 -22.25 -16.86
N ALA A 216 -30.57 -22.76 -15.69
CA ALA A 216 -30.85 -21.92 -14.52
C ALA A 216 -29.59 -21.15 -14.05
N ASP A 217 -28.43 -21.80 -13.99
CA ASP A 217 -27.15 -21.16 -13.62
C ASP A 217 -26.78 -20.03 -14.58
N ILE A 218 -26.92 -20.26 -15.91
CA ILE A 218 -26.65 -19.23 -16.92
C ILE A 218 -27.60 -18.04 -16.76
N GLN A 219 -28.90 -18.28 -16.52
CA GLN A 219 -29.88 -17.21 -16.29
C GLN A 219 -29.56 -16.39 -15.04
N ILE A 220 -29.17 -17.05 -13.95
CA ILE A 220 -28.70 -16.38 -12.73
C ILE A 220 -27.45 -15.55 -13.05
N GLY A 221 -26.49 -16.11 -13.78
CA GLY A 221 -25.27 -15.42 -14.15
C GLY A 221 -25.53 -14.17 -14.98
N GLN A 222 -26.42 -14.25 -15.95
CA GLN A 222 -26.85 -13.12 -16.76
C GLN A 222 -27.55 -12.04 -15.92
N SER A 223 -28.38 -12.44 -14.95
CA SER A 223 -29.19 -11.51 -14.16
C SER A 223 -28.39 -10.79 -13.06
N TYR A 224 -27.44 -11.47 -12.43
CA TYR A 224 -26.78 -10.98 -11.21
C TYR A 224 -25.28 -10.73 -11.34
N TYR A 225 -24.55 -11.54 -12.11
CA TYR A 225 -23.09 -11.38 -12.26
C TYR A 225 -22.72 -10.52 -13.49
N HIS A 226 -23.63 -10.37 -14.45
CA HIS A 226 -23.46 -9.54 -15.63
C HIS A 226 -24.45 -8.38 -15.64
N VAL A 227 -24.32 -7.47 -14.66
CA VAL A 227 -25.12 -6.25 -14.62
C VAL A 227 -24.57 -5.28 -15.66
N VAL A 228 -25.36 -5.04 -16.72
CA VAL A 228 -25.08 -4.10 -17.82
C VAL A 228 -25.24 -2.66 -17.33
#